data_AF-A0A969GQ93-F1
#
_entry.id   AF-A0A969GQ93-F1
#
_cell.length_a   1.000
_cell.length_b   1.000
_cell.length_c   1.000
_cell.angle_alpha   90.00
_cell.angle_beta   90.00
_cell.angle_gamma   90.00
#
_symmetry.space_group_name_H-M   'P 1'
#
loop_
_entity.id
_entity.type
_entity.pdbx_description
1 polymer ?
#
loop_
_entity_poly.entity_id
_entity_poly.type
_entity_poly.pdbx_seq_one_letter_code
_entity_poly.pdbx_strand_id
1 'polypeptide(L)'
;MVVDAEAKRAALQEKNEASGVLFKMADDPRITPLGRWIRKFSVDELPQLWNVVRGDMNLVGRGPGPMSDLVGVEKDPEIQYWFELRHKVRPGITGLAPG
;
A
#
# COMPACT_ATOMS: atom_id res chain seq x y z
N MET A 1 -5.84 -13.01 -9.04
CA MET A 1 -4.64 -12.47 -9.72
C MET A 1 -4.03 -13.57 -10.56
N VAL A 2 -3.30 -13.24 -11.62
CA VAL A 2 -2.56 -14.22 -12.43
C VAL A 2 -1.20 -14.51 -11.81
N VAL A 3 -0.66 -15.71 -12.02
CA VAL A 3 0.59 -16.20 -11.38
C VAL A 3 1.81 -15.36 -11.78
N ASP A 4 1.84 -14.83 -13.00
CA ASP A 4 2.93 -14.06 -13.58
C ASP A 4 2.67 -12.54 -13.59
N ALA A 5 1.80 -12.06 -12.69
CA ALA A 5 1.39 -10.66 -12.61
C ALA A 5 2.60 -9.71 -12.45
N GLU A 6 3.59 -10.09 -11.64
CA GLU A 6 4.74 -9.23 -11.39
C GLU A 6 5.67 -9.13 -12.61
N ALA A 7 5.96 -10.25 -13.27
CA ALA A 7 6.75 -10.27 -14.51
C ALA A 7 6.09 -9.45 -15.63
N LYS A 8 4.75 -9.46 -15.70
CA LYS A 8 3.97 -8.67 -16.66
C LYS A 8 3.94 -7.17 -16.34
N ARG A 9 4.33 -6.75 -15.13
CA ARG A 9 4.24 -5.35 -14.70
C ARG A 9 5.11 -4.43 -15.57
N ALA A 10 6.36 -4.83 -15.83
CA ALA A 10 7.31 -4.03 -16.61
C ALA A 10 6.77 -3.73 -18.02
N ALA A 11 6.17 -4.74 -18.67
CA ALA A 11 5.57 -4.59 -20.00
C ALA A 11 4.29 -3.73 -20.03
N LEU A 12 3.68 -3.47 -18.88
CA LEU A 12 2.45 -2.68 -18.75
C LEU A 12 2.71 -1.25 -18.26
N GLN A 13 3.97 -0.88 -18.03
CA GLN A 13 4.34 0.44 -17.50
C GLN A 13 3.90 1.59 -18.42
N GLU A 14 3.90 1.38 -19.74
CA GLU A 14 3.42 2.35 -20.74
C GLU A 14 1.91 2.63 -20.64
N LYS A 15 1.16 1.71 -20.01
CA LYS A 15 -0.29 1.82 -19.80
C LYS A 15 -0.64 2.29 -18.38
N ASN A 16 0.35 2.74 -17.62
CA ASN A 16 0.14 3.28 -16.28
C ASN A 16 -0.60 4.62 -16.37
N GLU A 17 -1.77 4.71 -15.75
CA GLU A 17 -2.60 5.91 -15.65
C GLU A 17 -2.21 6.79 -14.45
N ALA A 18 -1.42 6.26 -13.51
CA ALA A 18 -0.94 7.01 -12.34
C ALA A 18 0.42 7.68 -12.59
N SER A 19 0.62 8.84 -11.96
CA SER A 19 1.90 9.54 -11.93
C SER A 19 2.78 9.07 -10.77
N GLY A 20 4.10 9.24 -10.93
CA GLY A 20 5.09 8.93 -9.88
C GLY A 20 5.28 7.42 -9.65
N VAL A 21 5.41 7.03 -8.38
CA VAL A 21 5.70 5.63 -7.97
C VAL A 21 4.48 4.72 -8.01
N LEU A 22 3.28 5.28 -8.19
CA LEU A 22 2.04 4.53 -8.20
C LEU A 22 1.82 3.87 -9.57
N PHE A 23 1.29 2.65 -9.55
CA PHE A 23 0.82 1.97 -10.74
C PHE A 23 -0.70 1.80 -10.65
N LYS A 24 -1.42 2.40 -11.60
CA LYS A 24 -2.88 2.30 -11.71
C LYS A 24 -3.25 2.04 -13.17
N MET A 25 -4.15 1.10 -13.39
CA MET A 25 -4.67 0.77 -14.72
C MET A 25 -6.12 0.29 -14.53
N ALA A 26 -7.07 0.89 -15.23
CA ALA A 26 -8.48 0.56 -15.07
C ALA A 26 -8.78 -0.90 -15.47
N ASP A 27 -8.21 -1.35 -16.60
CA ASP A 27 -8.35 -2.72 -17.12
C ASP A 27 -7.04 -3.48 -17.07
N ASP A 28 -6.57 -3.75 -15.85
CA ASP A 28 -5.33 -4.50 -15.62
C ASP A 28 -5.49 -6.00 -15.99
N PRO A 29 -4.79 -6.49 -17.03
CA PRO A 29 -4.90 -7.89 -17.48
C PRO A 29 -4.31 -8.89 -16.46
N ARG A 30 -3.65 -8.42 -15.41
CA ARG A 30 -3.13 -9.25 -14.31
C ARG A 30 -4.21 -9.62 -13.29
N ILE A 31 -5.38 -8.99 -13.38
CA ILE A 31 -6.52 -9.22 -12.50
C ILE A 31 -7.51 -10.16 -13.17
N THR A 32 -7.63 -11.38 -12.63
CA THR A 32 -8.68 -12.35 -12.96
C THR A 32 -10.08 -11.81 -12.63
N PRO A 33 -11.18 -12.27 -13.29
CA PRO A 33 -12.55 -11.82 -12.98
C PRO A 33 -12.93 -11.90 -11.50
N LEU A 34 -12.61 -13.01 -10.81
CA LEU A 34 -12.80 -13.15 -9.37
C LEU A 34 -11.98 -12.11 -8.57
N GLY A 35 -10.72 -11.89 -8.97
CA GLY A 35 -9.87 -10.86 -8.38
C GLY A 35 -10.43 -9.45 -8.55
N ARG A 36 -11.14 -9.16 -9.65
CA ARG A 36 -11.83 -7.88 -9.87
C ARG A 36 -12.98 -7.71 -8.88
N TRP A 37 -13.73 -8.77 -8.60
CA TRP A 37 -14.77 -8.76 -7.56
C TRP A 37 -14.18 -8.56 -6.16
N ILE A 38 -13.13 -9.31 -5.79
CA ILE A 38 -12.46 -9.17 -4.49
C ILE A 38 -12.02 -7.73 -4.25
N ARG A 39 -11.35 -7.10 -5.24
CA ARG A 39 -10.92 -5.69 -5.15
C ARG A 39 -12.08 -4.70 -5.12
N LYS A 40 -13.15 -4.96 -5.88
CA LYS A 40 -14.34 -4.09 -5.91
C LYS A 40 -15.03 -4.00 -4.55
N PHE A 41 -15.01 -5.10 -3.80
CA PHE A 41 -15.63 -5.19 -2.48
C PHE A 41 -14.61 -5.11 -1.32
N SER A 42 -13.35 -4.74 -1.60
CA SER A 42 -12.26 -4.67 -0.62
C SER A 42 -12.13 -5.90 0.29
N VAL A 43 -12.44 -7.09 -0.23
CA VAL A 43 -12.44 -8.33 0.55
C VAL A 43 -11.02 -8.71 0.99
N ASP A 44 -10.02 -8.28 0.24
CA ASP A 44 -8.60 -8.43 0.57
C ASP A 44 -8.14 -7.60 1.78
N GLU A 45 -8.96 -6.66 2.27
CA GLU A 45 -8.68 -5.88 3.49
C GLU A 45 -9.23 -6.52 4.78
N LEU A 46 -10.12 -7.52 4.67
CA LEU A 46 -10.67 -8.23 5.84
C LEU A 46 -9.60 -8.79 6.79
N PRO A 47 -8.47 -9.37 6.30
CA PRO A 47 -7.38 -9.78 7.17
C PRO A 47 -6.78 -8.63 7.99
N GLN A 48 -6.70 -7.42 7.43
CA GLN A 48 -6.20 -6.24 8.16
C GLN A 48 -7.20 -5.76 9.20
N LEU A 49 -8.51 -5.80 8.90
CA LEU A 49 -9.55 -5.48 9.87
C LEU A 49 -9.50 -6.40 11.09
N TRP A 50 -9.18 -7.67 10.88
CA TRP A 50 -8.98 -8.62 11.97
C TRP A 50 -7.80 -8.24 12.89
N ASN A 51 -6.72 -7.67 12.35
CA ASN A 51 -5.60 -7.16 13.15
C ASN A 51 -6.03 -5.97 14.03
N VAL A 52 -7.01 -5.17 13.59
CA VAL A 52 -7.61 -4.12 14.43
C VAL A 52 -8.38 -4.73 15.59
N VAL A 53 -9.17 -5.78 15.32
CA VAL A 53 -9.93 -6.49 16.37
C VAL A 53 -9.00 -7.16 17.39
N ARG A 54 -7.87 -7.72 16.95
CA ARG A 54 -6.82 -8.26 17.84
C ARG A 54 -6.05 -7.20 18.61
N GLY A 55 -6.11 -5.94 18.17
CA GLY A 55 -5.37 -4.83 18.75
C GLY A 55 -3.95 -4.64 18.22
N ASP A 56 -3.55 -5.31 17.14
CA ASP A 56 -2.23 -5.13 16.50
C ASP A 56 -2.18 -3.84 15.65
N MET A 57 -3.34 -3.38 15.18
CA MET A 57 -3.50 -2.17 14.34
C MET A 57 -4.60 -1.26 14.89
N ASN A 58 -4.58 0.01 14.50
CA ASN A 58 -5.66 0.96 14.70
C ASN A 58 -6.53 1.09 13.44
N LEU A 59 -7.79 1.48 13.59
CA LEU A 59 -8.63 1.79 12.43
C LEU A 59 -8.13 3.07 11.72
N VAL A 60 -7.84 4.12 12.50
CA VAL A 60 -7.29 5.39 12.02
C VAL A 60 -5.85 5.56 12.53
N GLY A 61 -4.93 5.81 11.61
CA GLY A 61 -3.51 6.01 11.89
C GLY A 61 -2.68 6.02 10.62
N ARG A 62 -1.39 6.38 10.71
CA ARG A 62 -0.51 6.31 9.54
C ARG A 62 -0.35 4.84 9.13
N GLY A 63 -0.63 4.52 7.87
CA GLY A 63 -0.49 3.16 7.36
C GLY A 63 0.97 2.68 7.31
N PRO A 64 1.20 1.37 7.17
CA PRO A 64 2.51 0.85 6.79
C PRO A 64 2.85 1.46 5.42
N GLY A 65 3.91 2.27 5.39
CA GLY A 65 4.36 2.90 4.15
C GLY A 65 5.06 1.86 3.28
N PRO A 66 5.11 2.04 1.95
CA PRO A 66 5.91 1.19 1.09
C PRO A 66 7.39 1.23 1.52
N MET A 67 8.11 0.12 1.33
CA MET A 67 9.54 0.03 1.67
C MET A 67 10.41 1.06 0.92
N SER A 68 9.93 1.57 -0.23
CA SER A 68 10.56 2.68 -0.94
C SER A 68 10.67 3.95 -0.10
N ASP A 69 9.73 4.17 0.83
CA ASP A 69 9.76 5.30 1.76
C ASP A 69 10.94 5.22 2.74
N LEU A 70 11.61 4.07 2.85
CA LEU A 70 12.74 3.86 3.74
C LEU A 70 14.07 4.34 3.15
N VAL A 71 14.14 4.49 1.81
CA VAL A 71 15.40 4.73 1.13
C VAL A 71 15.86 6.16 1.38
N GLY A 72 16.98 6.33 2.10
CA GLY A 72 17.59 7.64 2.35
C GLY A 72 16.96 8.41 3.50
N VAL A 73 16.05 7.79 4.27
CA VAL A 73 15.49 8.38 5.50
C VAL A 73 16.61 8.77 6.46
N GLU A 74 17.67 7.97 6.54
CA GLU A 74 18.86 8.19 7.37
C GLU A 74 19.72 9.39 6.95
N LYS A 75 19.47 9.97 5.77
CA LYS A 75 20.25 11.10 5.23
C LYS A 75 19.75 12.46 5.71
N ASP A 76 18.52 12.51 6.23
CA ASP A 76 17.89 13.72 6.74
C ASP A 76 17.44 13.48 8.20
N PRO A 77 18.06 14.15 9.19
CA PRO A 77 17.74 13.97 10.60
C PRO A 77 16.27 14.29 10.95
N GLU A 78 15.64 15.23 10.25
CA GLU A 78 14.23 15.57 10.49
C GLU A 78 13.31 14.46 9.99
N ILE A 79 13.55 13.96 8.77
CA ILE A 79 12.79 12.83 8.21
C ILE A 79 13.00 11.58 9.07
N GLN A 80 14.23 11.31 9.49
CA GLN A 80 14.54 10.18 10.37
C GLN A 80 13.81 10.28 11.71
N TYR A 81 13.77 11.45 12.34
CA TYR A 81 13.05 11.66 13.59
C TYR A 81 11.56 11.34 13.45
N TRP A 82 10.89 11.89 12.43
CA TRP A 82 9.47 11.63 12.17
C TRP A 82 9.21 10.17 11.79
N PHE A 83 10.15 9.56 11.07
CA PHE A 83 10.10 8.13 10.74
C PHE A 83 10.18 7.24 11.98
N GLU A 84 11.06 7.52 12.92
CA GLU A 84 11.13 6.76 14.18
C GLU A 84 9.87 6.97 15.02
N LEU A 85 9.36 8.20 15.09
CA LEU A 85 8.17 8.53 15.88
C LEU A 85 6.92 7.77 15.39
N ARG A 86 6.70 7.65 14.08
CA ARG A 86 5.56 6.89 13.54
C ARG A 86 5.62 5.38 13.85
N HIS A 87 6.80 4.82 14.13
CA HIS A 87 6.95 3.40 14.50
C HIS A 87 6.70 3.14 15.99
N LYS A 88 6.58 4.19 16.81
CA LYS A 88 6.23 4.08 18.23
C LYS A 88 4.73 3.90 18.48
N VAL A 89 3.91 4.06 17.45
CA VAL A 89 2.45 3.89 17.51
C VAL A 89 2.01 2.72 16.63
N ARG A 90 0.87 2.12 16.97
CA ARG A 90 0.27 1.07 16.13
C ARG A 90 -0.12 1.64 14.77
N PRO A 91 0.15 0.93 13.66
CA PRO A 91 -0.20 1.41 12.32
C PRO A 91 -1.71 1.46 12.12
N GLY A 92 -2.17 2.31 11.21
CA GLY A 92 -3.59 2.46 10.85
C GLY A 92 -3.96 1.76 9.54
N ILE A 93 -5.23 1.35 9.39
CA ILE A 93 -5.77 0.94 8.07
C ILE A 93 -5.96 2.16 7.16
N THR A 94 -6.48 3.26 7.71
CA THR A 94 -6.67 4.53 6.98
C THR A 94 -6.08 5.69 7.78
N GLY A 95 -5.70 6.77 7.11
CA GLY A 95 -5.13 7.94 7.76
C GLY A 95 -4.90 9.10 6.81
N LEU A 96 -4.54 10.26 7.38
CA LEU A 96 -4.17 11.43 6.61
C LEU A 96 -2.83 11.19 5.92
N ALA A 97 -2.82 11.28 4.59
CA ALA A 97 -1.59 11.40 3.84
C ALA A 97 -1.04 12.83 4.06
N PRO A 98 0.24 12.99 4.43
CA PRO A 98 0.87 14.31 4.34
C PRO A 98 0.87 14.72 2.85
N GLY A 99 0.36 15.92 2.58
CA GLY A 99 0.40 16.53 1.25
C GLY A 99 1.77 17.06 0.87
#